data_AF-J7XNG6-F1
#
_entry.id   AF-J7XNG6-F1
#
_cell.length_a   1.000
_cell.length_b   1.000
_cell.length_c   1.000
_cell.angle_alpha   90.00
_cell.angle_beta   90.00
_cell.angle_gamma   90.00
#
_symmetry.space_group_name_H-M   'P 1'
#
loop_
_entity.id
_entity.type
_entity.pdbx_description
1 polymer ?
#
loop_
_entity_poly.entity_id
_entity_poly.type
_entity_poly.pdbx_seq_one_letter_code
_entity_poly.pdbx_strand_id
1 'polypeptide(L)' 'MINNVGQIMLYVNNQDKVKEFWTEKVGFIVISEEDNGQGMRWIEIAPT' A
#
# COMPACT_ATOMS: atom_id res chain seq x y z
N MET A 1 -6.78 16.03 -20.74
CA MET A 1 -7.87 15.64 -19.80
C MET A 1 -7.39 14.41 -19.05
N ILE A 2 -7.47 14.38 -17.72
CA ILE A 2 -7.06 13.22 -16.90
C ILE A 2 -8.28 12.32 -16.74
N ASN A 3 -8.15 11.04 -17.07
CA ASN A 3 -9.29 10.09 -17.09
C ASN A 3 -9.12 8.92 -16.11
N ASN A 4 -7.94 8.74 -15.52
CA ASN A 4 -7.63 7.63 -14.64
C ASN A 4 -6.90 8.11 -13.39
N VAL A 5 -7.09 7.40 -12.29
CA VAL A 5 -6.30 7.56 -11.07
C VAL A 5 -5.14 6.58 -11.15
N GLY A 6 -3.91 7.09 -11.06
CA GLY A 6 -2.70 6.26 -11.08
C GLY A 6 -2.40 5.60 -9.73
N GLN A 7 -2.50 6.36 -8.64
CA GLN A 7 -2.19 5.90 -7.30
C GLN A 7 -2.92 6.74 -6.25
N ILE A 8 -3.23 6.15 -5.10
CA ILE A 8 -3.79 6.83 -3.93
C ILE A 8 -2.89 6.54 -2.73
N MET A 9 -2.41 7.58 -2.06
CA MET A 9 -1.67 7.45 -0.81
C MET A 9 -2.58 7.74 0.39
N LEU A 10 -2.57 6.83 1.38
CA LEU A 10 -3.42 6.91 2.55
C LEU A 10 -2.58 6.73 3.82
N TYR A 11 -2.80 7.59 4.80
CA TYR A 11 -2.30 7.37 6.16
C TYR A 11 -3.22 6.39 6.87
N VAL A 12 -2.61 5.41 7.54
CA VAL A 12 -3.33 4.35 8.25
C VAL A 12 -2.75 4.18 9.64
N ASN A 13 -3.60 3.74 10.57
CA ASN A 13 -3.20 3.57 11.97
C ASN A 13 -2.27 2.37 12.18
N ASN A 14 -2.29 1.39 11.27
CA ASN A 14 -1.43 0.20 11.32
C ASN A 14 -1.20 -0.34 9.90
N GLN A 15 0.02 -0.17 9.39
CA GLN A 15 0.38 -0.55 8.03
C GLN A 15 0.40 -2.07 7.81
N ASP A 16 0.78 -2.84 8.83
CA ASP A 16 0.85 -4.31 8.74
C ASP A 16 -0.54 -4.94 8.60
N LYS A 17 -1.52 -4.46 9.39
CA LYS A 17 -2.92 -4.90 9.27
C LYS A 17 -3.54 -4.56 7.92
N VAL A 18 -3.16 -3.40 7.37
CA VAL A 18 -3.64 -2.98 6.04
C VAL A 18 -3.03 -3.88 4.97
N LYS A 19 -1.72 -4.14 5.03
CA LYS A 19 -1.04 -5.10 4.15
C LYS A 19 -1.71 -6.47 4.20
N GLU A 20 -1.87 -7.05 5.40
CA GLU A 20 -2.54 -8.36 5.59
C GLU A 20 -3.93 -8.39 4.96
N PHE A 21 -4.75 -7.37 5.21
CA PHE A 21 -6.10 -7.31 4.63
C PHE A 21 -6.05 -7.32 3.09
N TRP A 22 -5.26 -6.44 2.49
CA TRP A 22 -5.22 -6.31 1.03
C TRP A 22 -4.57 -7.54 0.38
N THR A 23 -3.53 -8.13 0.96
CA THR A 23 -2.87 -9.29 0.36
C THR A 23 -3.59 -10.60 0.60
N GLU A 24 -4.11 -10.83 1.81
CA GLU A 24 -4.67 -12.13 2.20
C GLU A 24 -6.18 -12.22 2.03
N LYS A 25 -6.92 -11.12 2.22
CA LYS A 25 -8.39 -11.13 2.10
C LYS A 25 -8.83 -10.68 0.72
N VAL A 26 -8.18 -9.66 0.15
CA VAL A 26 -8.54 -9.12 -1.16
C VAL A 26 -7.74 -9.78 -2.29
N GLY A 27 -6.52 -10.23 -2.04
CA GLY A 27 -5.67 -10.91 -3.02
C GLY A 27 -4.80 -9.98 -3.86
N PHE A 28 -4.55 -8.76 -3.38
CA PHE A 28 -3.59 -7.84 -4.01
C PHE A 28 -2.15 -8.29 -3.72
N ILE A 29 -1.19 -7.73 -4.45
CA ILE A 29 0.24 -8.01 -4.26
C ILE A 29 0.98 -6.77 -3.75
N VAL A 30 1.97 -7.00 -2.89
CA VAL A 30 2.93 -5.95 -2.53
C VAL A 30 3.87 -5.74 -3.71
N ILE A 31 3.95 -4.51 -4.19
CA ILE A 31 4.84 -4.13 -5.29
C ILE A 31 6.10 -3.41 -4.78
N SER A 32 6.01 -2.72 -3.64
CA SER A 32 7.14 -2.12 -2.96
C SER A 32 6.85 -1.98 -1.46
N GLU A 33 7.89 -2.10 -0.65
CA GLU A 33 7.84 -1.84 0.78
C GLU A 33 9.17 -1.20 1.18
N GLU A 34 9.09 0.04 1.67
CA GLU A 34 10.26 0.85 1.98
C GLU A 34 10.14 1.36 3.42
N ASP A 35 11.25 1.30 4.14
CA ASP A 35 11.42 1.91 5.46
C ASP A 35 12.73 2.70 5.44
N ASN A 36 12.64 4.01 5.61
CA ASN A 36 13.81 4.87 5.56
C ASN A 36 14.60 4.92 6.89
N GLY A 37 14.19 4.16 7.91
CA GLY A 37 14.84 4.13 9.23
C GLY A 37 14.70 5.42 10.04
N GLN A 38 13.97 6.41 9.54
CA GLN A 38 13.72 7.71 10.18
C GLN A 38 12.25 7.87 10.57
N GLY A 39 11.53 6.75 10.72
CA GLY A 39 10.12 6.73 11.10
C GLY A 39 9.15 6.93 9.94
N MET A 40 9.63 6.94 8.69
CA MET A 40 8.76 6.91 7.50
C MET A 40 8.87 5.54 6.83
N ARG A 41 7.77 4.81 6.88
CA ARG A 41 7.55 3.55 6.17
C ARG A 41 6.33 3.70 5.27
N TRP A 42 6.37 3.12 4.09
CA TRP A 42 5.21 2.99 3.21
C TRP A 42 5.21 1.64 2.51
N ILE A 43 4.02 1.18 2.18
CA ILE A 43 3.78 -0.09 1.51
C ILE A 43 2.91 0.21 0.31
N GLU A 44 3.39 -0.16 -0.87
CA GLU A 44 2.67 -0.02 -2.11
C GLU A 44 2.08 -1.37 -2.51
N ILE A 45 0.77 -1.38 -2.79
CA ILE A 45 -0.02 -2.58 -3.03
C ILE A 45 -0.88 -2.34 -4.27
N ALA A 46 -0.98 -3.34 -5.15
CA ALA A 46 -1.75 -3.27 -6.38
C ALA A 46 -2.57 -4.55 -6.61
N PRO A 47 -3.69 -4.48 -7.35
CA PRO A 47 -4.34 -5.67 -7.89
C PRO A 47 -3.36 -6.49 -8.75
N THR A 48 -3.57 -7.80 -8.85
CA THR A 48 -2.90 -8.69 -9.81
C THR A 48 -3.25 -8.36 -11.25
#